data_AF-A0A2E3BFU3-F1
#
_entry.id   AF-A0A2E3BFU3-F1
#
_cell.length_a   1.000
_cell.length_b   1.000
_cell.length_c   1.000
_cell.angle_alpha   90.00
_cell.angle_beta   90.00
_cell.angle_gamma   90.00
#
_symmetry.space_group_name_H-M   'P 1'
#
loop_
_entity.id
_entity.type
_entity.pdbx_description
1 polymer ?
#
loop_
_entity_poly.entity_id
_entity_poly.type
_entity_poly.pdbx_seq_one_letter_code
_entity_poly.pdbx_strand_id
1 'polypeptide(L)'
;MSIEKIFKNLILLNIGMFILIILSTQYQSSLLIELTKSLDPGFFDTKFGVVLVIIILLMYLVSVYCLYNFKPIGRSLFLLTIAGYIICLLLGKIQIIGQVTYVLQYIATLTDGAIITLIYFSPLKEKFKS
;
A
#
# COMPACT_ATOMS: atom_id res chain seq x y z
N MET A 1 -20.88 -16.37 5.83
CA MET A 1 -20.01 -15.23 6.19
C MET A 1 -20.44 -14.05 5.35
N SER A 2 -20.77 -12.88 5.91
CA SER A 2 -21.22 -11.74 5.11
C SER A 2 -20.05 -11.13 4.33
N ILE A 3 -20.31 -10.64 3.11
CA ILE A 3 -19.31 -9.99 2.26
C ILE A 3 -18.67 -8.78 2.95
N GLU A 4 -19.42 -8.11 3.82
CA GLU A 4 -18.93 -7.02 4.68
C GLU A 4 -17.87 -7.47 5.68
N LYS A 5 -18.06 -8.63 6.31
CA LYS A 5 -17.09 -9.17 7.26
C LYS A 5 -15.79 -9.53 6.54
N ILE A 6 -15.89 -10.11 5.34
CA ILE A 6 -14.72 -10.39 4.48
C ILE A 6 -14.00 -9.09 4.15
N PHE A 7 -14.74 -8.05 3.73
CA PHE A 7 -14.17 -6.75 3.39
C PHE A 7 -13.42 -6.09 4.57
N LYS A 8 -14.04 -6.04 5.75
CA LYS A 8 -13.39 -5.49 6.96
C LYS A 8 -12.15 -6.29 7.36
N ASN A 9 -12.19 -7.61 7.22
CA ASN A 9 -11.03 -8.47 7.48
C ASN A 9 -9.90 -8.21 6.49
N LEU A 10 -10.20 -7.97 5.20
CA LEU A 10 -9.18 -7.61 4.20
C LEU A 10 -8.53 -6.26 4.52
N ILE A 11 -9.30 -5.28 4.98
CA ILE A 11 -8.77 -4.00 5.46
C ILE A 11 -7.80 -4.22 6.63
N LEU A 12 -8.21 -4.98 7.64
CA LEU A 12 -7.38 -5.28 8.81
C LEU A 12 -6.12 -6.05 8.42
N LEU A 13 -6.24 -7.01 7.50
CA LEU A 13 -5.11 -7.74 6.94
C LEU A 13 -4.13 -6.76 6.29
N ASN A 14 -4.63 -5.82 5.48
CA ASN A 14 -3.78 -4.85 4.79
C ASN A 14 -3.02 -3.92 5.76
N ILE A 15 -3.69 -3.46 6.83
CA ILE A 15 -3.03 -2.74 7.92
C ILE A 15 -1.93 -3.61 8.57
N GLY A 16 -2.24 -4.88 8.83
CA GLY A 16 -1.27 -5.84 9.37
C GLY A 16 -0.07 -6.05 8.44
N MET A 17 -0.31 -6.19 7.14
CA MET A 17 0.74 -6.31 6.12
C MET A 17 1.64 -5.08 6.11
N PHE A 18 1.04 -3.89 6.21
CA PHE A 18 1.80 -2.64 6.26
C PHE A 18 2.76 -2.58 7.46
N ILE A 19 2.28 -2.96 8.64
CA ILE A 19 3.11 -3.06 9.86
C ILE A 19 4.23 -4.09 9.68
N LEU A 20 3.91 -5.27 9.14
CA LEU A 20 4.90 -6.32 8.90
C LEU A 20 5.97 -5.91 7.89
N ILE A 21 5.61 -5.16 6.85
CA ILE A 21 6.56 -4.61 5.87
C ILE A 21 7.56 -3.69 6.58
N ILE A 22 7.09 -2.74 7.40
CA ILE A 22 7.97 -1.82 8.16
C ILE A 22 8.90 -2.60 9.11
N LEU A 23 8.39 -3.61 9.80
CA LEU A 23 9.21 -4.43 10.68
C LEU A 23 10.26 -5.22 9.89
N SER A 24 9.88 -5.76 8.72
CA SER A 24 10.78 -6.57 7.89
C SER A 24 12.00 -5.80 7.39
N THR A 25 11.88 -4.48 7.15
CA THR A 25 13.02 -3.68 6.68
C THR A 25 14.13 -3.55 7.73
N GLN A 26 13.82 -3.73 9.02
CA GLN A 26 14.81 -3.72 10.10
C GLN A 26 15.69 -4.98 10.11
N TYR A 27 15.25 -6.06 9.46
CA TYR A 27 15.94 -7.34 9.39
C TYR A 27 16.67 -7.54 8.05
N GLN A 28 16.86 -6.48 7.27
CA GLN A 28 17.56 -6.57 5.99
C GLN A 28 19.06 -6.84 6.20
N SER A 29 19.62 -7.79 5.44
CA SER A 29 21.04 -8.15 5.55
C SER A 29 21.97 -7.01 5.16
N SER A 30 23.13 -6.91 5.82
CA SER A 30 24.17 -5.91 5.52
C SER A 30 24.61 -5.90 4.05
N LEU A 31 24.74 -7.07 3.42
CA LEU A 31 25.09 -7.22 2.00
C LEU A 31 24.11 -6.47 1.09
N LEU A 32 22.80 -6.62 1.31
CA LEU A 32 21.79 -5.92 0.52
C LEU A 32 21.86 -4.40 0.72
N ILE A 33 22.19 -3.93 1.94
CA ILE A 33 22.35 -2.50 2.22
C ILE A 33 23.54 -1.93 1.46
N GLU A 34 24.66 -2.66 1.41
CA GLU A 34 25.85 -2.25 0.64
C GLU A 34 25.58 -2.22 -0.86
N LEU A 35 24.87 -3.23 -1.39
CA LEU A 35 24.45 -3.24 -2.80
C LEU A 35 23.51 -2.08 -3.12
N THR A 36 22.57 -1.73 -2.23
CA THR A 36 21.69 -0.58 -2.46
C THR A 36 22.49 0.73 -2.50
N LYS A 37 23.52 0.88 -1.66
CA LYS A 37 24.37 2.08 -1.63
C LYS A 37 25.27 2.23 -2.87
N SER A 38 25.56 1.15 -3.58
CA SER A 38 26.35 1.20 -4.82
C SER A 38 25.52 1.52 -6.06
N LEU A 39 24.19 1.54 -5.95
CA LEU A 39 23.29 1.95 -7.01
C LEU A 39 23.13 3.47 -7.05
N ASP A 40 22.81 3.98 -8.24
CA ASP A 40 22.41 5.38 -8.37
C ASP A 40 21.17 5.69 -7.52
N PRO A 41 21.13 6.85 -6.85
CA PRO A 41 19.94 7.27 -6.13
C PRO A 41 18.75 7.40 -7.09
N GLY A 42 17.63 6.79 -6.70
CA GLY A 42 16.37 6.84 -7.41
C GLY A 42 15.45 7.94 -6.89
N PHE A 43 14.23 7.98 -7.44
CA PHE A 43 13.19 8.92 -7.01
C PHE A 43 12.96 8.90 -5.49
N PHE A 44 12.95 7.71 -4.90
CA PHE A 44 12.70 7.47 -3.47
C PHE A 44 13.84 7.95 -2.56
N ASP A 45 15.04 8.20 -3.09
CA ASP A 45 16.19 8.74 -2.35
C ASP A 45 16.22 10.28 -2.36
N THR A 46 15.42 10.91 -3.21
CA THR A 46 15.33 12.37 -3.28
C THR A 46 14.45 12.93 -2.17
N LYS A 47 14.77 14.13 -1.66
CA LYS A 47 13.93 14.83 -0.67
C LYS A 47 12.47 14.95 -1.12
N PHE A 48 12.27 15.23 -2.41
CA PHE A 48 10.94 15.33 -3.00
C PHE A 48 10.20 13.98 -2.98
N GLY A 49 10.85 12.91 -3.43
CA GLY A 49 10.24 11.58 -3.43
C GLY A 49 9.91 11.08 -2.02
N VAL A 50 10.79 11.29 -1.05
CA VAL A 50 10.54 10.94 0.37
C VAL A 50 9.30 11.67 0.90
N VAL A 51 9.20 12.98 0.68
CA VAL A 51 8.03 13.77 1.11
C VAL A 51 6.76 13.27 0.44
N LEU A 52 6.81 12.97 -0.86
CA LEU A 52 5.67 12.50 -1.62
C LEU A 52 5.19 11.11 -1.15
N VAL A 53 6.11 10.19 -0.83
CA VAL A 53 5.79 8.88 -0.25
C VAL A 53 5.11 9.01 1.11
N ILE A 54 5.59 9.94 1.97
CA ILE A 54 4.96 10.21 3.27
C ILE A 54 3.53 10.73 3.09
N ILE A 55 3.30 11.62 2.11
CA ILE A 55 1.97 12.14 1.82
C ILE A 55 1.04 11.01 1.34
N ILE A 56 1.50 10.18 0.40
CA ILE A 56 0.73 9.03 -0.09
C ILE A 56 0.41 8.08 1.07
N LEU A 57 1.36 7.86 1.97
CA LEU A 57 1.15 7.02 3.15
C LEU A 57 0.07 7.58 4.08
N LEU A 58 0.09 8.88 4.37
CA LEU A 58 -0.94 9.53 5.18
C LEU A 58 -2.31 9.44 4.50
N MET A 59 -2.38 9.70 3.20
CA MET A 59 -3.59 9.53 2.40
C MET A 59 -4.10 8.09 2.44
N TYR A 60 -3.20 7.11 2.38
CA TYR A 60 -3.52 5.69 2.46
C TYR A 60 -4.16 5.37 3.81
N LEU A 61 -3.57 5.78 4.94
CA LEU A 61 -4.14 5.56 6.27
C LEU A 61 -5.55 6.16 6.41
N VAL A 62 -5.75 7.39 5.92
CA VAL A 62 -7.06 8.04 5.90
C VAL A 62 -8.04 7.25 5.03
N SER A 63 -7.60 6.78 3.86
CA SER A 63 -8.44 6.02 2.94
C SER A 63 -8.91 4.71 3.56
N VAL A 64 -8.01 3.98 4.21
CA VAL A 64 -8.29 2.71 4.88
C VAL A 64 -9.28 2.90 6.02
N TYR A 65 -9.11 3.96 6.82
CA TYR A 65 -10.08 4.32 7.87
C TYR A 65 -11.46 4.66 7.29
N CYS A 66 -11.51 5.44 6.21
CA CYS A 66 -12.75 5.76 5.52
C CYS A 66 -13.42 4.51 4.93
N LEU A 67 -12.64 3.61 4.32
CA LEU A 67 -13.12 2.34 3.77
C LEU A 67 -13.73 1.45 4.85
N TYR A 68 -13.08 1.32 6.01
CA TYR A 68 -13.56 0.50 7.12
C TYR A 68 -14.94 0.95 7.65
N ASN A 69 -15.18 2.27 7.59
CA ASN A 69 -16.42 2.91 7.98
C ASN A 69 -17.40 3.15 6.82
N PHE A 70 -17.13 2.59 5.63
CA PHE A 70 -17.95 2.73 4.42
C PHE A 70 -18.19 4.18 3.96
N LYS A 71 -17.29 5.12 4.26
CA LYS A 71 -17.43 6.52 3.82
C LYS A 71 -17.19 6.65 2.31
N PRO A 72 -18.04 7.38 1.56
CA PRO A 72 -17.94 7.54 0.10
C PRO A 72 -16.56 7.97 -0.38
N ILE A 73 -15.96 8.96 0.30
CA ILE A 73 -14.66 9.51 -0.04
C ILE A 73 -13.51 8.48 0.01
N GLY A 74 -13.66 7.42 0.81
CA GLY A 74 -12.62 6.39 0.97
C GLY A 74 -12.29 5.66 -0.32
N ARG A 75 -13.27 5.46 -1.22
CA ARG A 75 -13.05 4.74 -2.48
C ARG A 75 -12.15 5.49 -3.44
N SER A 76 -12.44 6.77 -3.64
CA SER A 76 -11.65 7.63 -4.54
C SER A 76 -10.27 7.87 -3.96
N LEU A 77 -10.18 8.10 -2.64
CA LEU A 77 -8.90 8.29 -1.96
C LEU A 77 -8.00 7.05 -2.08
N PHE A 78 -8.56 5.85 -1.88
CA PHE A 78 -7.82 4.59 -1.99
C PHE A 78 -7.31 4.33 -3.42
N LEU A 79 -8.14 4.58 -4.44
CA LEU A 79 -7.69 4.50 -5.84
C LEU A 79 -6.57 5.49 -6.14
N LEU A 80 -6.72 6.75 -5.68
CA LEU A 80 -5.70 7.77 -5.88
C LEU A 80 -4.38 7.39 -5.21
N THR A 81 -4.42 6.80 -4.02
CA THR A 81 -3.21 6.33 -3.33
C THR A 81 -2.50 5.22 -4.09
N ILE A 82 -3.25 4.27 -4.66
CA ILE A 82 -2.67 3.18 -5.46
C ILE A 82 -2.11 3.72 -6.78
N ALA A 83 -2.85 4.56 -7.49
CA ALA A 83 -2.36 5.19 -8.72
C ALA A 83 -1.11 6.05 -8.46
N GLY A 84 -1.11 6.84 -7.39
CA GLY A 84 0.04 7.64 -6.97
C GLY A 84 1.26 6.77 -6.65
N TYR A 85 1.05 5.64 -5.95
CA TYR A 85 2.12 4.70 -5.66
C TYR A 85 2.70 4.07 -6.94
N ILE A 86 1.86 3.66 -7.89
CA ILE A 86 2.30 3.14 -9.19
C ILE A 86 3.15 4.18 -9.94
N ILE A 87 2.72 5.45 -9.95
CA ILE A 87 3.50 6.53 -10.58
C ILE A 87 4.88 6.68 -9.90
N CYS A 88 4.94 6.61 -8.57
CA CYS A 88 6.21 6.66 -7.85
C CYS A 88 7.14 5.51 -8.24
N LEU A 89 6.59 4.29 -8.39
CA LEU A 89 7.35 3.12 -8.82
C LEU A 89 7.89 3.30 -10.25
N LEU A 90 7.09 3.86 -11.17
CA LEU A 90 7.51 4.13 -12.55
C LEU A 90 8.62 5.19 -12.63
N LEU A 91 8.64 6.15 -11.71
CA LEU A 91 9.71 7.16 -11.60
C LEU A 91 10.94 6.64 -10.84
N GLY A 92 10.80 5.51 -10.13
CA GLY A 92 11.88 4.88 -9.40
C GLY A 92 12.97 4.32 -10.31
N LYS A 93 14.20 4.26 -9.78
CA LYS A 93 15.28 3.44 -10.34
C LYS A 93 15.24 2.04 -9.73
N ILE A 94 16.25 1.22 -10.03
CA ILE A 94 16.44 -0.12 -9.46
C ILE A 94 16.40 -0.04 -7.93
N GLN A 95 15.57 -0.88 -7.32
CA GLN A 95 15.48 -1.04 -5.86
C GLN A 95 15.82 -2.47 -5.48
N ILE A 96 16.65 -2.62 -4.46
CA ILE A 96 16.98 -3.91 -3.87
C ILE A 96 16.21 -4.04 -2.56
N ILE A 97 15.35 -5.06 -2.50
CA ILE A 97 14.45 -5.33 -1.38
C ILE A 97 14.73 -6.74 -0.87
N GLY A 98 14.70 -6.92 0.45
CA GLY A 98 14.85 -8.25 1.07
C GLY A 98 13.70 -9.20 0.68
N GLN A 99 13.99 -10.50 0.62
CA GLN A 99 13.02 -11.53 0.20
C GLN A 99 11.72 -11.50 1.03
N VAL A 100 11.83 -11.35 2.36
CA VAL A 100 10.66 -11.29 3.25
C VAL A 100 9.81 -10.06 2.94
N THR A 101 10.42 -8.88 2.83
CA THR A 101 9.74 -7.64 2.48
C THR A 101 9.06 -7.75 1.12
N TYR A 102 9.72 -8.37 0.14
CA TYR A 102 9.16 -8.61 -1.19
C TYR A 102 7.91 -9.49 -1.16
N VAL A 103 7.95 -10.63 -0.44
CA VAL A 103 6.77 -11.51 -0.28
C VAL A 103 5.61 -10.77 0.40
N LEU A 104 5.90 -10.00 1.45
CA LEU A 104 4.88 -9.21 2.15
C LEU A 104 4.26 -8.13 1.23
N GLN A 105 5.06 -7.46 0.41
CA GLN A 105 4.56 -6.50 -0.57
C GLN A 105 3.62 -7.16 -1.59
N TYR A 106 3.96 -8.35 -2.10
CA TYR A 106 3.09 -9.08 -3.03
C TYR A 106 1.72 -9.40 -2.41
N ILE A 107 1.70 -9.88 -1.16
CA ILE A 107 0.46 -10.16 -0.44
C ILE A 107 -0.36 -8.88 -0.22
N ALA A 108 0.30 -7.76 0.12
CA ALA A 108 -0.36 -6.46 0.24
C ALA A 108 -1.00 -6.02 -1.09
N THR A 109 -0.27 -6.11 -2.21
CA THR A 109 -0.78 -5.76 -3.54
C THR A 109 -1.97 -6.63 -3.96
N LEU A 110 -1.94 -7.93 -3.67
CA LEU A 110 -3.09 -8.82 -3.92
C LEU A 110 -4.30 -8.42 -3.08
N THR A 111 -4.06 -8.03 -1.82
CA THR A 111 -5.11 -7.57 -0.90
C THR A 111 -5.71 -6.24 -1.38
N ASP A 112 -4.88 -5.31 -1.88
CA ASP A 112 -5.33 -4.06 -2.51
C ASP A 112 -6.25 -4.32 -3.70
N GLY A 113 -5.86 -5.23 -4.60
CA GLY A 113 -6.67 -5.63 -5.75
C GLY A 113 -8.01 -6.25 -5.34
N ALA A 114 -8.03 -7.08 -4.30
CA ALA A 114 -9.26 -7.64 -3.74
C ALA A 114 -10.17 -6.55 -3.14
N ILE A 115 -9.59 -5.59 -2.41
CA ILE A 115 -10.32 -4.44 -1.85
C ILE A 115 -10.95 -3.61 -2.98
N ILE A 116 -10.17 -3.24 -4.01
CA ILE A 116 -10.67 -2.50 -5.19
C ILE A 116 -11.85 -3.23 -5.82
N THR A 117 -11.70 -4.54 -6.03
CA THR A 117 -12.75 -5.36 -6.65
C THR A 117 -14.03 -5.32 -5.83
N LEU A 118 -13.93 -5.44 -4.50
CA LEU A 118 -15.07 -5.41 -3.61
C LEU A 118 -15.76 -4.04 -3.56
N ILE A 119 -15.02 -2.94 -3.55
CA ILE A 119 -15.63 -1.59 -3.44
C ILE A 119 -16.32 -1.13 -4.74
N TYR A 120 -15.90 -1.62 -5.92
CA TYR A 120 -16.46 -1.19 -7.21
C TYR A 120 -17.36 -2.24 -7.89
N PHE A 121 -17.03 -3.53 -7.76
CA PHE A 121 -17.65 -4.61 -8.54
C PHE A 121 -18.47 -5.60 -7.69
N SER A 122 -18.72 -5.30 -6.42
CA SER A 122 -19.58 -6.11 -5.55
C SER A 122 -20.80 -5.34 -5.04
N PRO A 123 -21.80 -6.02 -4.43
CA PRO A 123 -22.94 -5.36 -3.77
C PRO A 123 -22.53 -4.35 -2.68
N LEU A 124 -21.31 -4.42 -2.14
CA LEU A 124 -20.77 -3.40 -1.22
C LEU A 124 -20.70 -2.01 -1.84
N LYS A 125 -20.73 -1.91 -3.18
CA LYS A 125 -20.73 -0.63 -3.87
C LYS A 125 -21.94 0.26 -3.53
N GLU A 126 -23.02 -0.31 -2.99
CA GLU A 126 -24.19 0.48 -2.56
C GLU A 126 -23.96 1.15 -1.20
N LYS A 127 -23.16 0.53 -0.32
CA LYS A 127 -22.92 1.04 1.04
C LYS A 127 -22.16 2.36 1.13
N PHE A 128 -21.42 2.71 0.09
CA PHE A 128 -20.71 3.98 0.04
C PHE A 128 -21.36 4.99 -0.92
N LYS A 129 -22.63 4.78 -1.29
CA LYS A 129 -23.45 5.81 -1.95
C LYS A 129 -24.26 6.63 -0.95
N SER A 130 -24.36 6.17 0.30
CA SER A 130 -24.95 6.89 1.43
C SER A 130 -23.92 7.77 2.13
#